data_AF-A0A242DHT9-F1
#
_entry.id   AF-A0A242DHT9-F1
#
_cell.length_a   1.000
_cell.length_b   1.000
_cell.length_c   1.000
_cell.angle_alpha   90.00
_cell.angle_beta   90.00
_cell.angle_gamma   90.00
#
_symmetry.space_group_name_H-M   'P 1'
#
loop_
_entity.id
_entity.type
_entity.pdbx_description
1 polymer ?
#
loop_
_entity_poly.entity_id
_entity_poly.type
_entity_poly.pdbx_seq_one_letter_code
_entity_poly.pdbx_strand_id
1 'polypeptide(L)' 'MFDFKGKDDQLKLEIFPKKLKELRTEQNFLVEQIALFVGVSTASIRNYESGTTYPNVERLLKLANFFDVPLDYFFKE' A
#
# COMPACT_ATOMS: atom_id res chain seq x y z
N MET A 1 28.63 7.16 -13.76
CA MET A 1 27.23 6.70 -13.76
C MET A 1 26.74 6.94 -12.34
N PHE A 2 25.91 7.95 -12.13
CA PHE A 2 25.54 8.40 -10.78
C PHE A 2 24.36 7.56 -10.30
N ASP A 3 24.61 6.61 -9.41
CA ASP A 3 23.59 5.83 -8.70
C ASP A 3 22.85 6.71 -7.69
N PHE A 4 21.79 7.39 -8.15
CA PHE A 4 20.79 8.02 -7.29
C PHE A 4 19.80 6.96 -6.75
N LYS A 5 20.29 5.99 -5.97
CA LYS A 5 19.38 5.19 -5.13
C LYS A 5 19.60 5.62 -3.68
N GLY A 6 19.00 6.76 -3.34
CA GLY A 6 18.98 7.28 -1.98
C GLY A 6 18.43 6.22 -1.03
N LYS A 7 19.10 6.02 0.10
CA LYS A 7 18.68 5.11 1.19
C LYS A 7 17.25 5.43 1.68
N ASP A 8 16.82 6.68 1.53
CA ASP A 8 15.51 7.18 1.94
C ASP A 8 14.35 6.60 1.09
N ASP A 9 14.58 6.34 -0.20
CA ASP A 9 13.58 5.69 -1.06
C ASP A 9 13.43 4.21 -0.71
N GLN A 10 14.50 3.55 -0.28
CA GLN A 10 14.44 2.16 0.20
C GLN A 10 13.64 2.03 1.51
N LEU A 11 13.78 3.00 2.44
CA LEU A 11 13.03 3.02 3.70
C LEU A 11 11.53 3.25 3.49
N LYS A 12 11.14 4.14 2.57
CA LYS A 12 9.72 4.39 2.23
C LYS A 12 9.04 3.19 1.56
N LEU A 13 9.82 2.34 0.87
CA LEU A 13 9.36 1.12 0.21
C LEU A 13 9.15 -0.07 1.17
N GLU A 14 9.46 0.06 2.45
CA GLU A 14 9.21 -0.99 3.44
C GLU A 14 8.02 -0.66 4.36
N ILE A 15 7.71 0.63 4.55
CA ILE A 15 6.65 1.11 5.46
C ILE A 15 5.26 0.85 4.87
N PHE A 16 5.05 1.20 3.60
CA PHE A 16 3.74 1.08 2.95
C PHE A 16 3.17 -0.35 2.98
N PRO A 17 3.91 -1.41 2.57
CA PRO A 17 3.41 -2.78 2.56
C PRO A 17 2.97 -3.25 3.95
N LYS A 18 3.76 -2.87 4.96
CA LYS A 18 3.48 -3.18 6.36
C LYS A 18 2.20 -2.49 6.85
N LYS A 19 2.08 -1.18 6.65
CA LYS A 19 0.89 -0.39 7.06
C LYS A 19 -0.38 -0.88 6.37
N LEU A 20 -0.30 -1.21 5.07
CA LEU A 20 -1.46 -1.75 4.34
C LEU A 20 -1.92 -3.09 4.93
N LYS A 21 -0.98 -3.99 5.22
CA LYS A 21 -1.28 -5.28 5.82
C LYS A 21 -1.85 -5.13 7.23
N GLU A 22 -1.27 -4.24 8.04
CA GLU A 22 -1.75 -3.92 9.39
C GLU A 22 -3.20 -3.44 9.35
N LEU A 23 -3.51 -2.40 8.56
CA LEU A 23 -4.87 -1.88 8.41
C LEU A 23 -5.87 -2.95 7.99
N ARG A 24 -5.50 -3.79 7.02
CA ARG A 24 -6.35 -4.89 6.58
C ARG A 24 -6.66 -5.84 7.74
N THR A 25 -5.65 -6.22 8.52
CA THR A 25 -5.83 -7.16 9.64
C THR A 25 -6.56 -6.55 10.82
N GLU A 26 -6.30 -5.28 11.17
CA GLU A 26 -6.95 -4.58 12.28
C GLU A 26 -8.44 -4.39 12.01
N GLN A 27 -8.80 -4.06 10.77
CA GLN A 27 -10.19 -3.86 10.35
C GLN A 27 -10.87 -5.16 9.87
N ASN A 28 -10.18 -6.31 9.96
CA ASN A 28 -10.66 -7.63 9.56
C ASN A 28 -11.19 -7.72 8.11
N PHE A 29 -10.57 -6.98 7.19
CA PHE A 29 -10.93 -7.05 5.78
C PHE A 29 -10.26 -8.22 5.06
N LEU A 30 -11.01 -8.82 4.15
CA LEU A 30 -10.49 -9.78 3.19
C LEU A 30 -9.80 -9.05 2.04
N VAL A 31 -8.77 -9.69 1.47
CA VAL A 31 -8.04 -9.17 0.32
C VAL A 31 -8.98 -8.94 -0.87
N GLU A 32 -9.96 -9.81 -1.03
CA GLU A 32 -11.03 -9.77 -2.03
C GLU A 32 -11.89 -8.50 -1.89
N GLN A 33 -12.19 -8.07 -0.67
CA GLN A 33 -13.00 -6.87 -0.41
C GLN A 33 -12.25 -5.60 -0.81
N ILE A 34 -10.97 -5.50 -0.44
CA ILE A 34 -10.11 -4.38 -0.81
C ILE A 34 -9.93 -4.34 -2.32
N ALA A 35 -9.63 -5.50 -2.94
CA ALA A 35 -9.43 -5.61 -4.37
C ALA A 35 -10.66 -5.16 -5.17
N LEU A 36 -11.85 -5.58 -4.73
CA LEU A 36 -13.11 -5.19 -5.34
C LEU A 36 -13.35 -3.68 -5.25
N PHE A 37 -13.13 -3.07 -4.07
CA PHE A 37 -13.34 -1.64 -3.89
C PHE A 37 -12.34 -0.78 -4.68
N VAL A 38 -11.07 -1.17 -4.67
CA VAL A 38 -10.00 -0.43 -5.36
C VAL A 38 -10.04 -0.63 -6.88
N GLY A 39 -10.69 -1.71 -7.34
CA GLY A 39 -10.79 -2.07 -8.76
C GLY A 39 -9.51 -2.71 -9.28
N VAL A 40 -8.93 -3.62 -8.50
CA VAL A 40 -7.71 -4.37 -8.85
C VAL A 40 -7.90 -5.86 -8.60
N SER A 41 -6.94 -6.68 -9.02
CA SER A 41 -6.97 -8.11 -8.68
C SER A 41 -6.54 -8.33 -7.23
N THR A 42 -6.98 -9.44 -6.63
CA THR A 42 -6.51 -9.89 -5.31
C THR A 42 -5.00 -10.10 -5.27
N ALA A 43 -4.42 -10.55 -6.40
CA ALA A 43 -2.98 -10.67 -6.56
C ALA A 43 -2.27 -9.30 -6.45
N SER A 44 -2.85 -8.23 -7.00
CA SER A 44 -2.29 -6.88 -6.84
C SER A 44 -2.24 -6.46 -5.38
N ILE A 45 -3.30 -6.68 -4.60
CA ILE A 45 -3.30 -6.34 -3.17
C ILE A 45 -2.25 -7.15 -2.40
N ARG A 46 -2.12 -8.46 -2.67
CA ARG A 46 -1.05 -9.28 -2.06
C ARG A 46 0.35 -8.77 -2.43
N ASN A 47 0.55 -8.37 -3.68
CA ASN A 47 1.82 -7.81 -4.13
C ASN A 47 2.12 -6.44 -3.50
N TYR A 48 1.08 -5.68 -3.15
CA TYR A 48 1.20 -4.43 -2.40
C TYR A 48 1.63 -4.71 -0.96
N GLU A 49 1.01 -5.69 -0.31
CA GLU A 49 1.37 -6.13 1.05
C GLU A 49 2.74 -6.80 1.15
N SER A 50 3.26 -7.37 0.05
CA SER A 50 4.61 -7.93 -0.02
C SER A 50 5.67 -6.95 -0.53
N GLY A 51 5.29 -5.71 -0.86
CA GLY A 51 6.19 -4.70 -1.42
C GLY A 51 6.73 -5.03 -2.82
N THR A 52 6.20 -6.07 -3.48
CA THR A 52 6.64 -6.50 -4.81
C THR A 52 6.23 -5.50 -5.88
N THR A 53 5.06 -4.88 -5.73
CA THR A 53 4.58 -3.82 -6.62
C THR A 53 3.92 -2.73 -5.80
N TYR A 54 3.75 -1.55 -6.39
CA TYR A 54 3.13 -0.41 -5.74
C TYR A 54 1.88 0.06 -6.48
N PRO A 55 0.84 0.52 -5.76
CA PRO A 55 -0.29 1.18 -6.40
C PRO A 55 0.16 2.50 -7.04
N ASN A 56 -0.52 2.87 -8.13
CA ASN A 56 -0.42 4.24 -8.64
C ASN A 56 -1.19 5.20 -7.72
N VAL A 57 -1.04 6.51 -7.95
CA VAL A 57 -1.68 7.56 -7.12
C VAL A 57 -3.20 7.37 -7.02
N GLU A 58 -3.88 7.00 -8.11
CA GLU A 58 -5.33 6.79 -8.10
C GLU A 58 -5.74 5.62 -7.18
N ARG A 59 -5.04 4.49 -7.25
CA ARG A 59 -5.30 3.32 -6.40
C ARG A 59 -4.93 3.59 -4.94
N LEU A 60 -3.86 4.37 -4.72
CA LEU A 60 -3.45 4.79 -3.38
C LEU A 60 -4.52 5.67 -2.72
N LEU A 61 -5.13 6.59 -3.47
CA LEU A 61 -6.28 7.38 -3.01
C LEU A 61 -7.49 6.50 -2.69
N LYS A 62 -7.78 5.50 -3.53
CA LYS A 62 -8.86 4.54 -3.24
C LYS A 62 -8.60 3.72 -1.98
N LEU A 63 -7.36 3.32 -1.72
CA LEU A 63 -6.97 2.64 -0.48
C LEU A 63 -7.17 3.57 0.73
N ALA A 64 -6.68 4.81 0.65
CA ALA A 64 -6.87 5.81 1.71
C ALA A 64 -8.35 6.01 2.04
N ASN A 65 -9.20 6.17 1.00
CA ASN A 65 -10.66 6.31 1.16
C ASN A 65 -11.32 5.03 1.71
N PHE A 66 -10.84 3.84 1.31
CA PHE A 66 -11.40 2.57 1.79
C PHE A 66 -11.19 2.38 3.28
N PHE A 67 -10.00 2.70 3.78
CA PHE A 67 -9.63 2.55 5.19
C PHE A 67 -9.97 3.77 6.05
N ASP A 68 -10.53 4.82 5.44
CA ASP A 68 -10.81 6.12 6.07
C ASP A 68 -9.58 6.73 6.77
N VAL A 69 -8.44 6.73 6.07
CA VAL A 69 -7.15 7.27 6.55
C VAL A 69 -6.60 8.29 5.56
N PRO A 70 -5.81 9.29 6.01
CA PRO A 70 -5.15 10.20 5.10
C PRO A 70 -4.02 9.49 4.33
N LEU A 71 -3.73 9.93 3.11
CA LEU A 71 -2.77 9.27 2.19
C LEU A 71 -1.35 9.13 2.77
N ASP A 72 -0.94 10.12 3.57
CA ASP A 72 0.36 10.16 4.24
C ASP A 72 0.51 9.09 5.34
N TYR A 73 -0.61 8.52 5.82
CA TYR A 73 -0.61 7.42 6.79
C TYR A 73 0.28 6.26 6.35
N PHE A 74 0.26 5.93 5.05
CA PHE A 74 1.02 4.79 4.54
C PHE A 74 2.54 5.01 4.48
N PHE A 75 3.02 6.24 4.72
CA PHE A 75 4.44 6.59 4.64
C PHE A 75 5.00 7.19 5.94
N LYS A 76 4.16 7.33 6.98
CA LYS A 76 4.57 7.79 8.30
C LYS A 76 5.14 6.63 9.11
N GLU A 77 6.26 6.87 9.78
CA GLU A 77 6.88 5.98 10.75
C GLU A 77 6.02 5.87 12.02
#